data_AF-A0A7L0Q599-F1
#
_entry.id   AF-A0A7L0Q599-F1
#
_cell.length_a   1.000
_cell.length_b   1.000
_cell.length_c   1.000
_cell.angle_alpha   90.00
_cell.angle_beta   90.00
_cell.angle_gamma   90.00
#
_symmetry.space_group_name_H-M   'P 1'
#
loop_
_entity.id
_entity.type
_entity.pdbx_description
1 polymer ?
#
loop_
_entity_poly.entity_id
_entity_poly.type
_entity_poly.pdbx_seq_one_letter_code
_entity_poly.pdbx_strand_id
1 'polypeptide(L)'
;VQDAASSPEPGPGGDEGSQRSCKEEICQILGEIQAPLSPLLLRLCHWLLPKLLTRVFLSVQLHRGQLEMVLRAARTPEVPLVFLCSHQSPLDGPLLSFLLLSQGVGLPRVAVSTRTSPRLRSLLQRLGGIFLPSGMAPTRSGQDEGLPGAVLDAFVQEVLRSRQPLVLFLEEPSAFVRLAEPARRWLLRLLRALRDRAVPDALLVPVGIAYDVAP
;
A
#
# COMPACT_ATOMS: atom_id res chain seq x y z
N VAL A 1 -34.08 -34.34 52.66
CA VAL A 1 -33.97 -34.71 51.23
C VAL A 1 -34.50 -33.53 50.42
N GLN A 2 -33.76 -33.17 49.37
CA GLN A 2 -33.97 -32.08 48.39
C GLN A 2 -33.32 -30.73 48.69
N ASP A 3 -31.99 -30.74 48.53
CA ASP A 3 -31.25 -29.70 47.82
C ASP A 3 -31.73 -29.64 46.36
N ALA A 4 -32.02 -28.44 45.85
CA ALA A 4 -32.23 -28.18 44.43
C ALA A 4 -31.30 -27.06 43.97
N ALA A 5 -30.25 -27.51 43.29
CA ALA A 5 -29.19 -26.82 42.57
C ALA A 5 -29.51 -25.40 42.06
N SER A 6 -28.75 -24.43 42.58
CA SER A 6 -28.38 -23.20 41.90
C SER A 6 -27.33 -23.51 40.83
N SER A 7 -27.69 -23.37 39.55
CA SER A 7 -26.74 -23.40 38.44
C SER A 7 -25.85 -22.14 38.47
N PRO A 8 -24.52 -22.26 38.25
CA PRO A 8 -23.65 -21.09 38.10
C PRO A 8 -23.73 -20.57 36.66
N GLU A 9 -24.05 -19.29 36.53
CA GLU A 9 -23.91 -18.48 35.32
C GLU A 9 -22.47 -18.58 34.75
N PRO A 10 -22.27 -18.73 33.43
CA PRO A 10 -20.94 -18.71 32.84
C PRO A 10 -20.41 -17.27 32.85
N GLY A 11 -19.37 -17.03 33.65
CA GLY A 11 -18.70 -15.73 33.73
C GLY A 11 -18.00 -15.32 32.40
N PRO A 12 -17.72 -14.02 32.20
CA PRO A 12 -17.23 -13.42 30.95
C PRO A 12 -15.72 -13.65 30.70
N GLY A 13 -15.15 -14.76 31.16
CA GLY A 13 -13.71 -15.02 31.14
C GLY A 13 -13.17 -15.68 29.86
N GLY A 14 -14.04 -16.13 28.96
CA GLY A 14 -13.65 -16.83 27.72
C GLY A 14 -13.24 -15.91 26.56
N ASP A 15 -13.58 -14.64 26.61
CA ASP A 15 -13.46 -13.73 25.48
C ASP A 15 -12.09 -13.02 25.43
N GLU A 16 -11.44 -12.80 26.58
CA GLU A 16 -10.15 -12.10 26.64
C GLU A 16 -9.00 -12.87 25.98
N GLY A 17 -8.98 -14.21 26.12
CA GLY A 17 -7.97 -15.06 25.50
C GLY A 17 -8.10 -15.11 23.97
N SER A 18 -9.35 -15.24 23.48
CA SER A 18 -9.63 -15.25 22.04
C SER A 18 -9.34 -13.88 21.40
N GLN A 19 -9.70 -12.78 22.07
CA GLN A 19 -9.39 -11.43 21.60
C GLN A 19 -7.89 -11.14 21.56
N ARG A 20 -7.08 -11.68 22.50
CA ARG A 20 -5.61 -11.52 22.47
C ARG A 20 -5.00 -12.26 21.28
N SER A 21 -5.38 -13.51 21.05
CA SER A 21 -4.92 -14.30 19.90
C SER A 21 -5.27 -13.61 18.57
N CYS A 22 -6.51 -13.14 18.43
CA CYS A 22 -6.95 -12.43 17.23
C CYS A 22 -6.16 -11.12 17.01
N LYS A 23 -5.87 -10.36 18.07
CA LYS A 23 -5.04 -9.15 17.97
C LYS A 23 -3.61 -9.46 17.55
N GLU A 24 -3.02 -10.54 18.02
CA GLU A 24 -1.68 -10.98 17.62
C GLU A 24 -1.64 -11.34 16.13
N GLU A 25 -2.64 -12.07 15.63
CA GLU A 25 -2.78 -12.39 14.21
C GLU A 25 -2.97 -11.13 13.35
N ILE A 26 -3.80 -10.18 13.78
CA ILE A 26 -3.98 -8.89 13.10
C ILE A 26 -2.65 -8.11 13.06
N CYS A 27 -1.93 -8.05 14.18
CA CYS A 27 -0.63 -7.39 14.24
C CYS A 27 0.41 -8.05 13.33
N GLN A 28 0.39 -9.38 13.23
CA GLN A 28 1.26 -10.12 12.31
C GLN A 28 0.93 -9.78 10.86
N ILE A 29 -0.35 -9.85 10.48
CA ILE A 29 -0.82 -9.49 9.13
C ILE A 29 -0.49 -8.03 8.82
N LEU A 30 -0.71 -7.12 9.77
CA LEU A 30 -0.39 -5.70 9.60
C LEU A 30 1.12 -5.47 9.45
N GLY A 31 1.95 -6.25 10.15
CA GLY A 31 3.41 -6.23 10.00
C GLY A 31 3.88 -6.74 8.63
N GLU A 32 3.16 -7.68 8.02
CA GLU A 32 3.40 -8.10 6.62
C GLU A 32 3.00 -7.00 5.63
N ILE A 33 1.89 -6.32 5.91
CA ILE A 33 1.33 -5.24 5.08
C ILE A 33 2.24 -4.01 5.12
N GLN A 34 2.63 -3.55 6.31
CA GLN A 34 3.37 -2.31 6.53
C GLN A 34 4.43 -2.45 7.63
N ALA A 35 5.66 -2.04 7.32
CA ALA A 35 6.72 -1.91 8.33
C ALA A 35 6.72 -0.52 8.97
N PRO A 36 7.23 -0.40 10.23
CA PRO A 36 7.42 0.89 10.86
C PRO A 36 8.38 1.76 10.05
N LEU A 37 7.99 3.02 9.94
CA LEU A 37 8.72 4.05 9.21
C LEU A 37 10.05 4.36 9.87
N SER A 38 11.11 4.37 9.08
CA SER A 38 12.45 4.66 9.57
C SER A 38 12.89 6.05 9.10
N PRO A 39 12.86 7.07 9.99
CA PRO A 39 13.21 8.45 9.61
C PRO A 39 14.66 8.56 9.13
N LEU A 40 15.53 7.70 9.63
CA LEU A 40 16.92 7.59 9.18
C LEU A 40 17.03 7.15 7.71
N LEU A 41 16.22 6.18 7.30
CA LEU A 41 16.20 5.72 5.91
C LEU A 41 15.58 6.77 4.99
N LEU A 42 14.55 7.48 5.43
CA LEU A 42 14.00 8.61 4.68
C LEU A 42 15.07 9.68 4.45
N ARG A 43 15.84 10.05 5.48
CA ARG A 43 16.98 10.98 5.37
C ARG A 43 18.09 10.45 4.46
N LEU A 44 18.46 9.18 4.61
CA LEU A 44 19.48 8.55 3.79
C LEU A 44 19.06 8.49 2.32
N CYS A 45 17.84 8.07 2.03
CA CYS A 45 17.28 8.07 0.68
C CYS A 45 17.23 9.49 0.13
N HIS A 46 16.83 10.48 0.92
CA HIS A 46 16.79 11.86 0.45
C HIS A 46 18.17 12.36 -0.03
N TRP A 47 19.23 11.96 0.65
CA TRP A 47 20.60 12.34 0.31
C TRP A 47 21.25 11.45 -0.77
N LEU A 48 20.98 10.14 -0.74
CA LEU A 48 21.63 9.14 -1.57
C LEU A 48 20.98 9.01 -2.94
N LEU A 49 19.64 9.10 -3.02
CA LEU A 49 18.92 8.80 -4.25
C LEU A 49 19.26 9.79 -5.37
N PRO A 50 19.34 11.13 -5.15
CA PRO A 50 19.79 12.06 -6.18
C PRO A 50 21.17 11.70 -6.73
N LYS A 51 22.12 11.32 -5.86
CA LYS A 51 23.46 10.93 -6.26
C LYS A 51 23.47 9.64 -7.08
N LEU A 52 22.62 8.69 -6.72
CA LEU A 52 22.46 7.45 -7.46
C LEU A 52 21.84 7.73 -8.83
N LEU A 53 20.79 8.55 -8.90
CA LEU A 53 20.13 8.92 -10.14
C LEU A 53 21.10 9.62 -11.10
N THR A 54 21.91 10.57 -10.62
CA THR A 54 22.94 11.24 -11.44
C THR A 54 24.02 10.29 -11.95
N ARG A 55 24.24 9.14 -11.30
CA ARG A 55 25.19 8.12 -11.78
C ARG A 55 24.58 7.14 -12.78
N VAL A 56 23.28 6.85 -12.64
CA VAL A 56 22.58 5.85 -13.46
C VAL A 56 21.96 6.46 -14.71
N PHE A 57 21.47 7.70 -14.62
CA PHE A 57 20.77 8.40 -15.71
C PHE A 57 21.56 9.61 -16.17
N LEU A 58 21.64 9.81 -17.50
CA LEU A 58 22.17 11.04 -18.09
C LEU A 58 21.32 12.26 -17.72
N SER A 59 20.00 12.10 -17.74
CA SER A 59 19.07 13.13 -17.31
C SER A 59 17.80 12.50 -16.75
N VAL A 60 17.27 13.08 -15.68
CA VAL A 60 15.95 12.74 -15.13
C VAL A 60 15.07 13.95 -15.38
N GLN A 61 14.21 13.86 -16.39
CA GLN A 61 13.30 14.94 -16.74
C GLN A 61 11.97 14.72 -16.04
N LEU A 62 11.64 15.63 -15.13
CA LEU A 62 10.32 15.68 -14.51
C LEU A 62 9.57 16.88 -15.07
N HIS A 63 8.41 16.63 -15.67
CA HIS A 63 7.59 17.72 -16.20
C HIS A 63 6.97 18.52 -15.05
N ARG A 64 7.51 19.74 -14.82
CA ARG A 64 7.13 20.60 -13.69
C ARG A 64 5.64 20.97 -13.68
N GLY A 65 5.02 21.17 -14.84
CA GLY A 65 3.59 21.49 -14.92
C GLY A 65 2.68 20.35 -14.44
N GLN A 66 3.05 19.10 -14.72
CA GLN A 66 2.33 17.92 -14.25
C GLN A 66 2.55 17.74 -12.75
N LEU A 67 3.79 17.94 -12.28
CA LEU A 67 4.08 17.89 -10.86
C LEU A 67 3.30 18.96 -10.09
N GLU A 68 3.22 20.19 -10.59
CA GLU A 68 2.43 21.25 -9.96
C GLU A 68 0.94 20.90 -9.91
N MET A 69 0.40 20.28 -10.96
CA MET A 69 -0.97 19.80 -10.98
C MET A 69 -1.21 18.74 -9.90
N VAL A 70 -0.28 17.79 -9.75
CA VAL A 70 -0.29 16.78 -8.69
C VAL A 70 -0.16 17.40 -7.31
N LEU A 71 0.70 18.41 -7.15
CA LEU A 71 0.86 19.12 -5.87
C LEU A 71 -0.39 19.92 -5.50
N ARG A 72 -1.06 20.54 -6.46
CA ARG A 72 -2.35 21.23 -6.25
C ARG A 72 -3.43 20.23 -5.87
N ALA A 73 -3.49 19.10 -6.57
CA ALA A 73 -4.37 17.99 -6.19
C ALA A 73 -4.09 17.49 -4.77
N ALA A 74 -2.82 17.28 -4.40
CA ALA A 74 -2.41 16.85 -3.08
C ALA A 74 -2.77 17.84 -1.96
N ARG A 75 -2.80 19.14 -2.29
CA ARG A 75 -3.23 20.21 -1.39
C ARG A 75 -4.75 20.37 -1.32
N THR A 76 -5.50 19.72 -2.19
CA THR A 76 -6.96 19.77 -2.19
C THR A 76 -7.46 18.89 -1.02
N PRO A 77 -8.05 19.49 0.03
CA PRO A 77 -8.19 18.81 1.33
C PRO A 77 -9.25 17.70 1.37
N GLU A 78 -10.08 17.58 0.33
CA GLU A 78 -11.28 16.74 0.38
C GLU A 78 -11.12 15.35 -0.24
N VAL A 79 -10.04 15.08 -0.98
CA VAL A 79 -9.94 13.86 -1.82
C VAL A 79 -8.57 13.17 -1.67
N PRO A 80 -8.48 11.88 -1.28
CA PRO A 80 -7.23 11.12 -1.29
C PRO A 80 -6.68 10.92 -2.72
N LEU A 81 -5.36 10.94 -2.84
CA LEU A 81 -4.66 10.72 -4.11
C LEU A 81 -4.27 9.26 -4.29
N VAL A 82 -4.57 8.72 -5.47
CA VAL A 82 -4.15 7.40 -5.91
C VAL A 82 -3.40 7.53 -7.22
N PHE A 83 -2.10 7.29 -7.17
CA PHE A 83 -1.22 7.25 -8.33
C PHE A 83 -1.30 5.88 -9.00
N LEU A 84 -1.52 5.86 -10.30
CA LEU A 84 -1.59 4.66 -11.12
C LEU A 84 -0.40 4.64 -12.08
N CYS A 85 0.59 3.80 -11.80
CA CYS A 85 1.77 3.63 -12.62
C CYS A 85 1.51 2.56 -13.69
N SER A 86 1.76 2.89 -14.97
CA SER A 86 1.57 1.93 -16.06
C SER A 86 2.56 0.78 -15.92
N HIS A 87 3.86 1.05 -16.03
CA HIS A 87 4.89 0.03 -16.05
C HIS A 87 5.39 -0.33 -14.63
N GLN A 88 5.88 -1.56 -14.46
CA GLN A 88 6.55 -2.00 -13.24
C GLN A 88 8.06 -2.19 -13.49
N SER A 89 8.85 -1.14 -13.27
CA SER A 89 10.29 -1.23 -13.06
C SER A 89 10.62 -1.39 -11.56
N PRO A 90 11.65 -2.16 -11.18
CA PRO A 90 12.15 -2.19 -9.80
C PRO A 90 12.57 -0.82 -9.27
N LEU A 91 12.90 0.12 -10.17
CA LEU A 91 13.32 1.47 -9.82
C LEU A 91 12.13 2.44 -9.65
N ASP A 92 10.97 2.15 -10.23
CA ASP A 92 9.80 3.04 -10.20
C ASP A 92 9.31 3.28 -8.77
N GLY A 93 9.21 2.21 -7.97
CA GLY A 93 8.79 2.27 -6.57
C GLY A 93 9.65 3.24 -5.76
N PRO A 94 10.97 2.99 -5.62
CA PRO A 94 11.86 3.89 -4.88
C PRO A 94 11.90 5.32 -5.45
N LEU A 95 11.90 5.45 -6.78
CA LEU A 95 11.96 6.75 -7.46
C LEU A 95 10.72 7.60 -7.16
N LEU A 96 9.54 7.03 -7.36
CA LEU A 96 8.28 7.73 -7.10
C LEU A 96 8.08 7.99 -5.60
N SER A 97 8.49 7.04 -4.74
CA SER A 97 8.50 7.24 -3.30
C SER A 97 9.33 8.46 -2.90
N PHE A 98 10.54 8.56 -3.43
CA PHE A 98 11.42 9.69 -3.19
C PHE A 98 10.88 10.98 -3.77
N LEU A 99 10.31 10.95 -4.98
CA LEU A 99 9.75 12.13 -5.61
C LEU A 99 8.62 12.71 -4.76
N LEU A 100 7.61 11.92 -4.40
CA LEU A 100 6.49 12.40 -3.59
C LEU A 100 6.93 12.89 -2.20
N LEU A 101 7.91 12.19 -1.59
CA LEU A 101 8.50 12.63 -0.32
C LEU A 101 9.25 13.96 -0.46
N SER A 102 10.07 14.11 -1.50
CA SER A 102 10.87 15.33 -1.75
C SER A 102 10.00 16.55 -2.02
N GLN A 103 8.80 16.34 -2.56
CA GLN A 103 7.84 17.40 -2.88
C GLN A 103 6.87 17.69 -1.73
N GLY A 104 6.99 16.97 -0.60
CA GLY A 104 6.15 17.18 0.58
C GLY A 104 4.70 16.74 0.41
N VAL A 105 4.40 15.88 -0.57
CA VAL A 105 3.05 15.31 -0.83
C VAL A 105 2.63 14.34 0.29
N GLY A 106 3.56 13.96 1.15
CA GLY A 106 3.38 12.96 2.18
C GLY A 106 4.06 11.66 1.79
N LEU A 107 3.89 10.65 2.64
CA LEU A 107 4.56 9.38 2.47
C LEU A 107 3.73 8.47 1.56
N PRO A 108 4.19 8.18 0.33
CA PRO A 108 3.42 7.36 -0.59
C PRO A 108 3.43 5.92 -0.16
N ARG A 109 2.22 5.39 -0.07
CA ARG A 109 1.97 4.00 0.21
C ARG A 109 1.98 3.21 -1.09
N VAL A 110 3.09 2.54 -1.35
CA VAL A 110 3.32 1.87 -2.62
C VAL A 110 2.84 0.43 -2.56
N ALA A 111 1.79 0.08 -3.30
CA ALA A 111 1.35 -1.29 -3.50
C ALA A 111 2.35 -2.03 -4.41
N VAL A 112 3.23 -2.82 -3.79
CA VAL A 112 4.32 -3.48 -4.50
C VAL A 112 3.90 -4.91 -4.89
N SER A 113 4.21 -5.31 -6.13
CA SER A 113 3.91 -6.66 -6.60
C SER A 113 4.86 -7.72 -6.03
N THR A 114 4.41 -8.97 -6.05
CA THR A 114 5.03 -10.13 -5.40
C THR A 114 6.45 -10.46 -5.91
N ARG A 115 6.84 -9.99 -7.10
CA ARG A 115 8.14 -10.28 -7.73
C ARG A 115 9.31 -9.40 -7.26
N THR A 116 9.08 -8.54 -6.28
CA THR A 116 10.14 -7.65 -5.76
C THR A 116 11.14 -8.41 -4.90
N SER A 117 12.44 -8.18 -5.12
CA SER A 117 13.51 -8.82 -4.34
C SER A 117 13.33 -8.56 -2.83
N PRO A 118 13.70 -9.49 -1.93
CA PRO A 118 13.42 -9.35 -0.50
C PRO A 118 14.07 -8.10 0.13
N ARG A 119 15.25 -7.71 -0.37
CA ARG A 119 15.94 -6.48 0.05
C ARG A 119 15.18 -5.22 -0.35
N LEU A 120 14.71 -5.18 -1.61
CA LEU A 120 13.93 -4.05 -2.13
C LEU A 120 12.55 -4.00 -1.48
N ARG A 121 11.95 -5.16 -1.20
CA ARG A 121 10.72 -5.29 -0.41
C ARG A 121 10.88 -4.65 0.97
N SER A 122 11.89 -5.07 1.73
CA SER A 122 12.14 -4.50 3.07
C SER A 122 12.43 -2.99 3.02
N LEU A 123 13.17 -2.53 2.01
CA LEU A 123 13.42 -1.12 1.80
C LEU A 123 12.12 -0.36 1.52
N LEU A 124 11.31 -0.83 0.57
CA LEU A 124 10.03 -0.22 0.23
C LEU A 124 9.08 -0.23 1.41
N GLN A 125 8.95 -1.33 2.15
CA GLN A 125 8.16 -1.40 3.39
C GLN A 125 8.54 -0.30 4.38
N ARG A 126 9.85 -0.08 4.58
CA ARG A 126 10.39 0.96 5.46
C ARG A 126 10.20 2.38 4.93
N LEU A 127 10.00 2.53 3.62
CA LEU A 127 9.68 3.79 2.93
C LEU A 127 8.17 4.05 2.82
N GLY A 128 7.31 3.14 3.32
CA GLY A 128 5.85 3.27 3.26
C GLY A 128 5.15 2.31 2.32
N GLY A 129 5.88 1.47 1.60
CA GLY A 129 5.35 0.42 0.73
C GLY A 129 4.40 -0.51 1.47
N ILE A 130 3.27 -0.78 0.83
CA ILE A 130 2.28 -1.74 1.28
C ILE A 130 2.38 -3.01 0.43
N PHE A 131 2.26 -4.16 1.08
CA PHE A 131 2.31 -5.47 0.44
C PHE A 131 1.01 -6.23 0.67
N LEU A 132 0.62 -7.04 -0.31
CA LEU A 132 -0.46 -8.01 -0.10
C LEU A 132 0.06 -9.11 0.84
N PRO A 133 -0.68 -9.48 1.90
CA PRO A 133 -0.32 -10.59 2.78
C PRO A 133 -0.14 -11.88 1.98
N SER A 134 0.87 -12.68 2.34
CA SER A 134 1.21 -13.90 1.59
C SER A 134 0.13 -15.00 1.71
N GLY A 135 -0.78 -14.88 2.67
CA GLY A 135 -1.96 -15.75 2.84
C GLY A 135 -3.07 -15.57 1.80
N MET A 136 -2.99 -14.56 0.91
CA MET A 136 -3.94 -14.38 -0.20
C MET A 136 -3.54 -15.19 -1.45
N ALA A 137 -3.17 -16.45 -1.25
CA ALA A 137 -3.06 -17.38 -2.37
C ALA A 137 -4.43 -17.48 -3.08
N PRO A 138 -4.48 -17.62 -4.42
CA PRO A 138 -5.73 -17.72 -5.14
C PRO A 138 -6.43 -19.04 -4.77
N THR A 139 -7.24 -19.04 -3.73
CA THR A 139 -8.22 -20.10 -3.53
C THR A 139 -9.31 -19.91 -4.59
N ARG A 140 -9.64 -21.01 -5.26
CA ARG A 140 -10.52 -21.08 -6.44
C ARG A 140 -11.95 -20.59 -6.16
N SER A 141 -12.29 -20.31 -4.90
CA SER A 141 -13.55 -19.76 -4.43
C SER A 141 -13.29 -18.37 -3.86
N GLY A 142 -13.63 -17.32 -4.61
CA GLY A 142 -13.50 -15.91 -4.20
C GLY A 142 -14.38 -15.46 -3.03
N GLN A 143 -14.63 -16.35 -2.06
CA GLN A 143 -15.47 -16.11 -0.88
C GLN A 143 -14.71 -16.16 0.45
N ASP A 144 -13.45 -16.61 0.49
CA ASP A 144 -12.78 -16.81 1.77
C ASP A 144 -11.36 -16.22 1.76
N GLU A 145 -11.28 -14.89 1.83
CA GLU A 145 -10.02 -14.23 2.22
C GLU A 145 -9.89 -14.10 3.75
N GLY A 146 -10.85 -14.64 4.52
CA GLY A 146 -10.81 -14.71 5.98
C GLY A 146 -10.45 -13.39 6.68
N LEU A 147 -9.74 -13.51 7.81
CA LEU A 147 -9.18 -12.40 8.57
C LEU A 147 -8.24 -11.48 7.75
N PRO A 148 -7.30 -11.96 6.91
CA PRO A 148 -6.39 -11.07 6.19
C PRO A 148 -7.09 -10.21 5.13
N GLY A 149 -8.16 -10.70 4.51
CA GLY A 149 -9.01 -9.92 3.61
C GLY A 149 -9.67 -8.75 4.32
N ALA A 150 -10.27 -8.98 5.49
CA ALA A 150 -10.93 -7.96 6.29
C ALA A 150 -9.94 -6.92 6.83
N VAL A 151 -8.77 -7.36 7.32
CA VAL A 151 -7.70 -6.45 7.79
C VAL A 151 -7.22 -5.56 6.66
N LEU A 152 -7.05 -6.10 5.45
CA LEU A 152 -6.60 -5.31 4.31
C LEU A 152 -7.67 -4.31 3.85
N ASP A 153 -8.95 -4.67 3.87
CA ASP A 153 -10.05 -3.75 3.55
C ASP A 153 -10.13 -2.60 4.58
N ALA A 154 -10.07 -2.92 5.88
CA ALA A 154 -10.02 -1.92 6.94
C ALA A 154 -8.78 -1.02 6.81
N PHE A 155 -7.63 -1.59 6.48
CA PHE A 155 -6.39 -0.85 6.25
C PHE A 155 -6.51 0.11 5.05
N VAL A 156 -7.06 -0.33 3.91
CA VAL A 156 -7.29 0.54 2.74
C VAL A 156 -8.21 1.70 3.13
N GLN A 157 -9.30 1.42 3.82
CA GLN A 157 -10.22 2.46 4.29
C GLN A 157 -9.50 3.47 5.21
N GLU A 158 -8.65 3.00 6.12
CA GLU A 158 -7.89 3.87 7.01
C GLU A 158 -6.83 4.69 6.26
N VAL A 159 -6.17 4.11 5.26
CA VAL A 159 -5.23 4.83 4.40
C VAL A 159 -5.93 5.96 3.63
N LEU A 160 -7.12 5.68 3.08
CA LEU A 160 -7.90 6.67 2.37
C LEU A 160 -8.45 7.75 3.31
N ARG A 161 -8.90 7.37 4.53
CA ARG A 161 -9.35 8.31 5.57
C ARG A 161 -8.23 9.20 6.08
N SER A 162 -7.04 8.63 6.28
CA SER A 162 -5.84 9.37 6.66
C SER A 162 -5.24 10.17 5.50
N ARG A 163 -5.86 10.14 4.31
CA ARG A 163 -5.51 10.90 3.11
C ARG A 163 -4.06 10.66 2.65
N GLN A 164 -3.54 9.46 2.91
CA GLN A 164 -2.18 9.15 2.52
C GLN A 164 -2.14 8.79 1.02
N PRO A 165 -1.19 9.35 0.26
CA PRO A 165 -1.10 9.07 -1.17
C PRO A 165 -0.84 7.58 -1.39
N LEU A 166 -1.66 6.93 -2.21
CA LEU A 166 -1.50 5.52 -2.56
C LEU A 166 -0.88 5.42 -3.96
N VAL A 167 0.08 4.53 -4.16
CA VAL A 167 0.69 4.26 -5.47
C VAL A 167 0.42 2.82 -5.85
N LEU A 168 -0.15 2.59 -7.03
CA LEU A 168 -0.47 1.27 -7.57
C LEU A 168 0.29 1.05 -8.88
N PHE A 169 0.98 -0.08 -9.03
CA PHE A 169 1.59 -0.50 -10.29
C PHE A 169 0.62 -1.40 -11.06
N LEU A 170 0.25 -1.01 -12.28
CA LEU A 170 -0.80 -1.67 -13.05
C LEU A 170 -0.29 -2.84 -13.91
N GLU A 171 0.87 -2.72 -14.54
CA GLU A 171 1.36 -3.74 -15.47
C GLU A 171 2.31 -4.75 -14.83
N GLU A 172 2.17 -6.01 -15.22
CA GLU A 172 3.20 -7.04 -15.03
C GLU A 172 3.97 -7.17 -16.36
N PRO A 173 5.29 -7.39 -16.36
CA PRO A 173 6.07 -7.56 -17.59
C PRO A 173 5.68 -8.88 -18.26
N SER A 174 4.60 -8.85 -19.02
CA SER A 174 4.10 -9.95 -19.84
C SER A 174 3.77 -9.39 -21.21
N ALA A 175 3.91 -10.22 -22.24
CA ALA A 175 3.74 -9.85 -23.66
C ALA A 175 2.33 -9.33 -24.03
N PHE A 176 1.41 -9.21 -23.07
CA PHE A 176 0.05 -8.74 -23.24
C PHE A 176 -0.22 -7.59 -22.27
N VAL A 177 -0.97 -6.58 -22.74
CA VAL A 177 -1.55 -5.51 -21.92
C VAL A 177 -2.56 -6.13 -20.95
N ARG A 178 -2.07 -6.75 -19.88
CA ARG A 178 -2.87 -7.39 -18.86
C ARG A 178 -2.53 -6.77 -17.51
N LEU A 179 -3.57 -6.32 -16.83
CA LEU A 179 -3.49 -5.80 -15.47
C LEU A 179 -2.86 -6.87 -14.57
N ALA A 180 -1.83 -6.51 -13.81
CA ALA A 180 -1.22 -7.40 -12.84
C ALA A 180 -2.30 -7.86 -11.84
N GLU A 181 -2.33 -9.16 -11.54
CA GLU A 181 -3.30 -9.73 -10.60
C GLU A 181 -3.29 -9.00 -9.23
N PRO A 182 -2.13 -8.65 -8.64
CA PRO A 182 -2.09 -7.84 -7.42
C PRO A 182 -2.70 -6.44 -7.60
N ALA A 183 -2.47 -5.79 -8.74
CA ALA A 183 -3.01 -4.47 -9.04
C ALA A 183 -4.54 -4.49 -9.15
N ARG A 184 -5.06 -5.53 -9.81
CA ARG A 184 -6.51 -5.77 -9.90
C ARG A 184 -7.14 -5.88 -8.51
N ARG A 185 -6.49 -6.61 -7.59
CA ARG A 185 -7.00 -6.77 -6.21
C ARG A 185 -7.00 -5.45 -5.44
N TRP A 186 -5.92 -4.69 -5.50
CA TRP A 186 -5.87 -3.36 -4.89
C TRP A 186 -6.96 -2.43 -5.43
N LEU A 187 -7.14 -2.41 -6.76
CA LEU A 187 -8.15 -1.58 -7.40
C LEU A 187 -9.58 -2.00 -7.01
N LEU A 188 -9.86 -3.30 -6.94
CA LEU A 188 -11.17 -3.79 -6.48
C LEU A 188 -11.47 -3.39 -5.04
N ARG A 189 -10.46 -3.42 -4.15
CA ARG A 189 -10.62 -2.97 -2.75
C ARG A 189 -10.83 -1.47 -2.65
N LEU A 190 -10.09 -0.70 -3.44
CA LEU A 190 -10.30 0.75 -3.56
C LEU A 190 -11.73 1.06 -4.00
N LEU A 191 -12.21 0.38 -5.05
CA LEU A 191 -13.58 0.52 -5.56
C LEU A 191 -14.63 0.12 -4.51
N ARG A 192 -14.40 -0.95 -3.74
CA ARG A 192 -15.28 -1.32 -2.63
C ARG A 192 -15.32 -0.23 -1.57
N ALA A 193 -14.16 0.28 -1.13
CA ALA A 193 -14.09 1.34 -0.13
C ALA A 193 -14.83 2.62 -0.57
N LEU A 194 -14.77 2.98 -1.86
CA LEU A 194 -15.52 4.10 -2.43
C LEU A 194 -17.03 3.81 -2.46
N ARG A 195 -17.43 2.62 -2.91
CA ARG A 195 -18.83 2.21 -2.98
C ARG A 195 -19.47 2.16 -1.58
N ASP A 196 -18.73 1.70 -0.59
CA ASP A 196 -19.16 1.58 0.79
C ASP A 196 -19.12 2.95 1.52
N ARG A 197 -18.84 4.04 0.79
CA ARG A 197 -18.76 5.44 1.26
C ARG A 197 -17.80 5.63 2.44
N ALA A 198 -16.72 4.84 2.49
CA ALA A 198 -15.67 5.05 3.48
C ALA A 198 -14.98 6.41 3.28
N VAL A 199 -14.94 6.89 2.02
CA VAL A 199 -14.45 8.21 1.59
C VAL A 199 -15.37 8.74 0.48
N PRO A 200 -15.65 10.06 0.43
CA PRO A 200 -16.56 10.65 -0.56
C PRO A 200 -16.11 10.45 -2.01
N ASP A 201 -14.81 10.63 -2.30
CA ASP A 201 -14.23 10.51 -3.64
C ASP A 201 -12.75 10.11 -3.57
N ALA A 202 -12.13 9.72 -4.69
CA ALA A 202 -10.67 9.55 -4.79
C ALA A 202 -10.16 10.08 -6.13
N LEU A 203 -9.00 10.75 -6.12
CA LEU A 203 -8.39 11.29 -7.32
C LEU A 203 -7.39 10.29 -7.89
N LEU A 204 -7.66 9.82 -9.11
CA LEU A 204 -6.77 8.94 -9.84
C LEU A 204 -5.77 9.76 -10.68
N VAL A 205 -4.48 9.59 -10.44
CA VAL A 205 -3.40 10.25 -11.17
C VAL A 205 -2.63 9.21 -11.98
N PRO A 206 -2.77 9.17 -13.31
CA PRO A 206 -1.94 8.30 -14.12
C PRO A 206 -0.50 8.81 -14.14
N VAL A 207 0.46 7.90 -13.92
CA VAL A 207 1.90 8.18 -13.91
C VAL A 207 2.58 7.28 -14.92
N GLY A 208 3.23 7.89 -15.91
CA GLY A 208 4.11 7.20 -16.85
C GLY A 208 5.56 7.49 -16.52
N ILE A 209 6.38 6.44 -16.43
CA ILE A 209 7.84 6.55 -16.29
C ILE A 209 8.46 5.89 -17.51
N ALA A 210 9.22 6.66 -18.28
CA ALA A 210 9.94 6.17 -19.44
C ALA A 210 11.45 6.20 -19.14
N TYR A 211 12.15 5.17 -19.60
CA TYR A 211 13.59 5.03 -19.43
C TYR A 211 14.24 5.11 -20.81
N ASP A 212 15.04 6.14 -21.05
CA ASP A 212 15.89 6.22 -22.23
C ASP A 212 17.18 5.46 -21.98
N VAL A 213 17.54 4.58 -22.91
CA VAL A 213 18.85 3.94 -22.94
C VAL A 213 19.83 4.91 -23.59
N ALA A 214 20.96 5.15 -22.93
CA ALA A 214 22.04 5.94 -23.52
C ALA A 214 22.48 5.33 -24.86
N PRO A 215 22.69 6.14 -25.92
CA PRO A 215 23.21 5.66 -27.21
C PRO A 215 24.64 5.12 -27.10
#